data_AF-A0A1J9NYL5-F1
#
_entry.id   AF-A0A1J9NYL5-F1
#
_cell.length_a   1.000
_cell.length_b   1.000
_cell.length_c   1.000
_cell.angle_alpha   90.00
_cell.angle_beta   90.00
_cell.angle_gamma   90.00
#
_symmetry.space_group_name_H-M   'P 1'
#
loop_
_entity.id
_entity.type
_entity.pdbx_description
1 polymer ?
#
loop_
_entity_poly.entity_id
_entity_poly.type
_entity_poly.pdbx_seq_one_letter_code
_entity_poly.pdbx_strand_id
1 'polypeptide(L)'
;LNMQLTSKLVALMLSFASFTLAAPTESAAEQGKNADDLLACKSGSYRCGGWLDRIEVCSGGRWVLTAVCGNECLYDNRGFPYCV
;
A
#
# COMPACT_ATOMS: atom_id res chain seq x y z
N LEU A 1 18.06 11.84 -59.57
CA LEU A 1 18.20 10.77 -58.56
C LEU A 1 17.26 11.12 -57.41
N ASN A 2 16.00 10.75 -57.49
CA ASN A 2 15.49 9.45 -57.04
C ASN A 2 15.92 9.15 -55.60
N MET A 3 15.03 9.41 -54.65
CA MET A 3 14.56 8.40 -53.69
C MET A 3 13.44 8.98 -52.84
N GLN A 4 12.25 8.45 -53.08
CA GLN A 4 11.09 8.56 -52.21
C GLN A 4 11.46 8.12 -50.79
N LEU A 5 11.07 8.89 -49.78
CA LEU A 5 10.86 8.35 -48.45
C LEU A 5 9.56 8.92 -47.87
N THR A 6 8.45 8.59 -48.52
CA THR A 6 7.14 8.60 -47.89
C THR A 6 7.14 7.53 -46.80
N SER A 7 7.30 7.92 -45.54
CA SER A 7 6.99 7.05 -44.40
C SER A 7 6.19 7.81 -43.35
N LYS A 8 4.88 7.70 -43.53
CA LYS A 8 3.83 7.67 -42.49
C LYS A 8 4.23 8.22 -41.11
N LEU A 9 4.09 9.54 -40.93
CA LEU A 9 3.98 10.17 -39.62
C LEU A 9 2.57 10.77 -39.42
N VAL A 10 1.57 10.04 -39.93
CA VAL A 10 0.17 10.22 -39.53
C VAL A 10 -0.16 9.06 -38.60
N ALA A 11 -0.74 9.43 -37.45
CA ALA A 11 -1.28 8.57 -36.41
C ALA A 11 -0.26 8.03 -35.40
N LEU A 12 -0.07 8.79 -34.30
CA LEU A 12 0.16 8.34 -32.92
C LEU A 12 0.55 9.62 -32.15
N MET A 13 -0.18 10.23 -31.22
CA MET A 13 -1.33 9.82 -30.43
C MET A 13 -2.03 11.12 -30.00
N LEU A 14 -3.21 11.39 -30.55
CA LEU A 14 -4.17 12.32 -29.96
C LEU A 14 -4.77 11.62 -28.73
N SER A 15 -4.01 11.57 -27.64
CA SER A 15 -4.46 10.96 -26.39
C SER A 15 -3.88 11.69 -25.18
N PHE A 16 -3.94 13.02 -25.22
CA PHE A 16 -4.02 13.80 -23.98
C PHE A 16 -5.44 13.67 -23.44
N ALA A 17 -5.82 12.44 -23.06
CA ALA A 17 -6.95 12.24 -22.18
C ALA A 17 -6.54 12.90 -20.86
N SER A 18 -7.26 13.97 -20.52
CA SER A 18 -7.12 14.74 -19.30
C SER A 18 -6.76 13.84 -18.12
N PHE A 19 -5.59 14.06 -17.53
CA PHE A 19 -5.32 13.59 -16.17
C PHE A 19 -6.27 14.36 -15.25
N THR A 20 -7.52 13.89 -15.13
CA THR A 20 -8.31 14.18 -13.95
C THR A 20 -7.56 13.50 -12.81
N LEU A 21 -6.90 14.31 -11.99
CA LEU A 21 -6.43 13.92 -10.67
C LEU A 21 -7.68 13.46 -9.90
N ALA A 22 -8.05 12.20 -10.06
CA ALA A 22 -8.94 11.55 -9.13
C ALA A 22 -8.14 11.49 -7.83
N ALA A 23 -8.42 12.43 -6.93
CA ALA A 23 -8.20 12.22 -5.51
C ALA A 23 -8.66 10.79 -5.19
N PRO A 24 -7.95 10.04 -4.33
CA PRO A 24 -8.32 8.67 -4.03
C PRO A 24 -9.79 8.67 -3.61
N THR A 25 -10.65 8.24 -4.53
CA THR A 25 -12.02 7.90 -4.25
C THR A 25 -11.85 6.73 -3.31
N GLU A 26 -12.09 6.97 -2.02
CA GLU A 26 -12.52 5.95 -1.09
C GLU A 26 -13.59 5.17 -1.83
N SER A 27 -13.14 4.05 -2.40
CA SER A 27 -13.98 3.19 -3.19
C SER A 27 -14.99 2.69 -2.19
N ALA A 28 -16.22 3.20 -2.30
CA ALA A 28 -17.35 2.71 -1.55
C ALA A 28 -17.36 1.21 -1.77
N ALA A 29 -16.96 0.48 -0.73
CA ALA A 29 -16.89 -0.96 -0.75
C ALA A 29 -18.28 -1.45 -1.14
N GLU A 30 -18.37 -2.15 -2.27
CA GLU A 30 -19.50 -3.00 -2.53
C GLU A 30 -19.59 -3.97 -1.36
N GLN A 31 -20.70 -3.81 -0.64
CA GLN A 31 -21.02 -4.50 0.59
C GLN A 31 -21.26 -5.98 0.28
N GLY A 32 -20.16 -6.71 0.15
CA GLY A 32 -20.12 -8.16 0.20
C GLY A 32 -20.54 -8.58 1.59
N LYS A 33 -21.78 -9.04 1.72
CA LYS A 33 -22.24 -9.92 2.80
C LYS A 33 -21.15 -10.98 3.01
N ASN A 34 -20.47 -10.94 4.16
CA ASN A 34 -19.30 -11.73 4.61
C ASN A 34 -17.93 -10.98 4.64
N ALA A 35 -17.87 -9.66 4.54
CA ALA A 35 -16.61 -8.89 4.64
C ALA A 35 -15.95 -8.89 6.04
N ASP A 36 -16.59 -9.49 7.04
CA ASP A 36 -15.99 -9.86 8.32
C ASP A 36 -15.19 -11.18 8.22
N ASP A 37 -14.74 -11.60 7.03
CA ASP A 37 -13.57 -12.49 6.88
C ASP A 37 -12.27 -11.70 7.17
N LEU A 38 -12.27 -11.13 8.38
CA LEU A 38 -11.20 -10.84 9.33
C LEU A 38 -9.85 -10.42 8.76
N LEU A 39 -9.73 -9.15 8.35
CA LEU A 39 -8.42 -8.52 8.42
C LEU A 39 -7.92 -8.60 9.87
N ALA A 40 -6.73 -9.16 10.07
CA ALA A 40 -6.13 -9.31 11.40
C ALA A 40 -5.76 -7.95 12.04
N CYS A 41 -5.76 -6.89 11.23
CA CYS A 41 -5.35 -5.54 11.63
C CYS A 41 -5.82 -4.46 10.67
N LYS A 42 -5.80 -3.21 11.15
CA LYS A 42 -6.06 -2.00 10.37
C LYS A 42 -4.75 -1.44 9.80
N SER A 43 -4.75 -1.06 8.52
CA SER A 43 -3.58 -0.46 7.86
C SER A 43 -3.01 0.72 8.65
N GLY A 44 -1.68 0.76 8.76
CA GLY A 44 -0.96 1.79 9.52
C GLY A 44 -0.92 1.59 11.03
N SER A 45 -1.59 0.55 11.56
CA SER A 45 -1.37 0.11 12.93
C SER A 45 -0.04 -0.60 13.09
N TYR A 46 0.54 -0.47 14.28
CA TYR A 46 1.75 -1.17 14.70
C TYR A 46 1.47 -1.99 15.95
N ARG A 47 2.24 -3.05 16.16
CA ARG A 47 2.22 -3.80 17.42
C ARG A 47 3.57 -4.38 17.77
N CYS A 48 3.74 -4.70 19.05
CA CYS A 48 4.68 -5.71 19.50
C CYS A 48 4.07 -7.10 19.23
N GLY A 49 4.65 -7.82 18.28
CA GLY A 49 4.26 -9.17 17.88
C GLY A 49 5.22 -10.22 18.45
N GLY A 50 4.80 -11.50 18.40
CA GLY A 50 5.60 -12.68 18.77
C GLY A 50 6.36 -12.58 20.10
N TRP A 51 5.83 -13.12 21.21
CA TRP A 51 6.53 -13.12 22.52
C TRP A 51 7.10 -11.76 22.97
N LEU A 52 6.60 -10.65 22.41
CA LEU A 52 7.10 -9.29 22.61
C LEU A 52 8.54 -9.06 22.11
N ASP A 53 9.04 -9.86 21.16
CA ASP A 53 10.39 -9.72 20.59
C ASP A 53 10.41 -9.06 19.21
N ARG A 54 9.25 -8.67 18.66
CA ARG A 54 9.13 -8.13 17.29
C ARG A 54 8.27 -6.89 17.22
N ILE A 55 8.61 -6.01 16.30
CA ILE A 55 7.71 -4.96 15.83
C ILE A 55 7.09 -5.40 14.52
N GLU A 56 5.76 -5.34 14.45
CA GLU A 56 4.99 -5.67 13.26
C GLU A 56 4.15 -4.47 12.84
N VAL A 57 4.05 -4.27 11.52
CA VAL A 57 3.18 -3.26 10.91
C VAL A 57 2.04 -3.95 10.18
N CYS A 58 0.85 -3.36 10.23
CA CYS A 58 -0.26 -3.85 9.45
C CYS A 58 -0.16 -3.42 7.99
N SER A 59 -0.05 -4.40 7.09
CA SER A 59 -0.06 -4.18 5.65
C SER A 59 -0.99 -5.19 4.98
N GLY A 60 -1.93 -4.70 4.17
CA GLY A 60 -2.91 -5.56 3.47
C GLY A 60 -3.76 -6.42 4.41
N GLY A 61 -4.05 -5.92 5.62
CA GLY A 61 -4.82 -6.66 6.64
C GLY A 61 -4.07 -7.76 7.36
N ARG A 62 -2.74 -7.82 7.21
CA ARG A 62 -1.88 -8.81 7.84
C ARG A 62 -0.77 -8.12 8.62
N TRP A 63 -0.37 -8.73 9.73
CA TRP A 63 0.81 -8.31 10.47
C TRP A 63 2.06 -8.76 9.74
N VAL A 64 2.91 -7.80 9.39
CA VAL A 64 4.18 -8.04 8.70
C VAL A 64 5.30 -7.59 9.61
N LEU A 65 6.29 -8.45 9.79
CA LEU A 65 7.49 -8.15 10.56
C LEU A 65 8.26 -6.98 9.94
N THR A 66 8.55 -5.96 10.75
CA THR A 66 9.40 -4.82 10.35
C THR A 66 10.72 -4.79 11.11
N ALA A 67 10.75 -5.24 12.37
CA ALA A 67 11.97 -5.33 13.16
C ALA A 67 11.90 -6.47 14.18
N VAL A 68 13.05 -7.04 14.53
CA VAL A 68 13.24 -7.97 15.64
C VAL A 68 14.05 -7.24 16.71
N CYS A 69 13.57 -7.25 17.94
CA CYS A 69 14.25 -6.67 19.09
C CYS A 69 15.26 -7.66 19.67
N GLY A 70 16.38 -7.16 20.19
CA GLY A 70 17.38 -8.00 20.85
C GLY A 70 16.95 -8.45 22.26
N ASN A 71 16.11 -7.66 22.92
CA ASN A 71 15.58 -7.93 24.25
C ASN A 71 14.05 -7.94 24.27
N GLU A 72 13.41 -6.76 24.21
CA GLU A 72 11.95 -6.63 24.29
C GLU A 72 11.43 -5.49 23.39
N CYS A 73 10.20 -5.63 22.94
CA CYS A 73 9.39 -4.61 22.29
C CYS A 73 8.41 -4.00 23.31
N LEU A 74 8.45 -2.68 23.45
CA LEU A 74 7.58 -1.90 24.34
C LEU A 74 6.84 -0.83 23.55
N TYR A 75 5.80 -0.24 24.15
CA TYR A 75 5.08 0.91 23.58
C TYR A 75 5.49 2.20 24.28
N ASP A 76 5.67 3.27 23.51
CA ASP A 76 5.83 4.61 24.07
C ASP A 76 4.48 5.19 24.55
N ASN A 77 4.52 6.38 25.15
CA ASN A 77 3.31 7.06 25.64
C ASN A 77 2.32 7.47 24.53
N ARG A 78 2.69 7.32 23.26
CA ARG A 78 1.84 7.59 22.09
C ARG A 78 1.29 6.29 21.48
N GLY A 79 1.69 5.13 22.01
CA GLY A 79 1.31 3.82 21.50
C GLY A 79 2.14 3.35 20.30
N PHE A 80 3.31 3.94 20.04
CA PHE A 80 4.24 3.43 19.04
C PHE A 80 5.18 2.39 19.64
N PRO A 81 5.31 1.20 19.02
CA PRO A 81 6.26 0.21 19.50
C PRO A 81 7.71 0.62 19.22
N TYR A 82 8.61 0.29 20.13
CA TYR A 82 10.06 0.48 20.01
C TYR A 82 10.80 -0.68 20.69
N CYS A 83 12.03 -0.95 20.25
CA CYS A 83 12.89 -1.94 20.90
C CYS A 83 13.72 -1.29 22.01
N VAL A 84 13.93 -2.04 23.09
CA VAL A 84 14.90 -1.72 24.14
C VAL A 84 16.18 -2.55 24.03
#